data_AF-U2UMZ3-F1
#
_entry.id   AF-U2UMZ3-F1
#
_cell.length_a   1.000
_cell.length_b   1.000
_cell.length_c   1.000
_cell.angle_alpha   90.00
_cell.angle_beta   90.00
_cell.angle_gamma   90.00
#
_symmetry.space_group_name_H-M   'P 1'
#
loop_
_entity.id
_entity.type
_entity.pdbx_description
1 polymer ?
#
loop_
_entity_poly.entity_id
_entity_poly.type
_entity_poly.pdbx_seq_one_letter_code
_entity_poly.pdbx_strand_id
1 'polypeptide(L)'
;MENIMDLVKVERNENYGLVVSSRVVAKALKRRHSDILESIEKLVESKEYQENGNIRSLIFPNEYRVSNQKRKYKEYLLAKDGFILYMFNIQGHNKFKLAYINEFNRMERLLKQQRLLPMPKSDKVSIPLDKAVHWAKIKEIANKANEVRSDTYRKICKLSQDLVMITNQIDKLSGMTFEVENLLDQIEN
;
A
#
# COMPACT_ATOMS: atom_id res chain seq x y z
N MET A 1 -28.25 -4.83 9.94
CA MET A 1 -26.90 -5.38 10.21
C MET A 1 -25.91 -4.62 9.34
N GLU A 2 -24.96 -3.92 9.95
CA GLU A 2 -23.94 -3.13 9.23
C GLU A 2 -23.03 -4.12 8.46
N ASN A 3 -22.91 -3.95 7.14
CA ASN A 3 -22.16 -4.86 6.29
C ASN A 3 -20.66 -4.77 6.63
N ILE A 4 -20.03 -5.90 6.96
CA ILE A 4 -18.60 -5.97 7.34
C ILE A 4 -17.70 -5.42 6.21
N MET A 5 -18.15 -5.51 4.95
CA MET A 5 -17.42 -4.98 3.80
C MET A 5 -17.38 -3.45 3.74
N ASP A 6 -18.29 -2.73 4.41
CA ASP A 6 -18.31 -1.26 4.44
C ASP A 6 -17.41 -0.66 5.53
N LEU A 7 -16.78 -1.49 6.37
CA LEU A 7 -15.97 -1.01 7.48
C LEU A 7 -14.61 -0.44 7.02
N VAL A 8 -14.06 -0.96 5.92
CA VAL A 8 -12.74 -0.56 5.38
C VAL A 8 -12.93 -0.12 3.94
N LYS A 9 -12.77 1.17 3.67
CA LYS A 9 -12.65 1.69 2.31
C LYS A 9 -11.18 1.90 1.96
N VAL A 10 -10.66 1.04 1.09
CA VAL A 10 -9.33 1.21 0.47
C VAL A 10 -9.48 2.12 -0.75
N GLU A 11 -8.65 3.15 -0.84
CA GLU A 11 -8.69 4.15 -1.91
C GLU A 11 -7.40 4.07 -2.73
N ARG A 12 -7.49 4.32 -4.04
CA ARG A 12 -6.31 4.42 -4.90
C ARG A 12 -5.86 5.87 -4.96
N ASN A 13 -4.70 6.15 -4.38
CA ASN A 13 -4.00 7.42 -4.49
C ASN A 13 -2.99 7.37 -5.65
N GLU A 14 -2.85 8.47 -6.37
CA GLU A 14 -1.98 8.57 -7.55
C GLU A 14 -0.50 8.45 -7.21
N ASN A 15 -0.08 8.97 -6.06
CA ASN A 15 1.32 9.01 -5.64
C ASN A 15 1.71 7.78 -4.79
N TYR A 16 0.79 7.30 -3.95
CA TYR A 16 1.08 6.30 -2.91
C TYR A 16 0.43 4.93 -3.16
N GLY A 17 -0.30 4.77 -4.26
CA GLY A 17 -1.00 3.52 -4.58
C GLY A 17 -2.20 3.28 -3.67
N LEU A 18 -2.39 2.03 -3.21
CA LEU A 18 -3.54 1.68 -2.37
C LEU A 18 -3.32 2.13 -0.92
N VAL A 19 -4.21 2.99 -0.43
CA VAL A 19 -4.12 3.59 0.90
C VAL A 19 -5.46 3.55 1.63
N VAL A 20 -5.40 3.69 2.95
CA VAL A 20 -6.56 3.90 3.83
C VAL A 20 -6.42 5.25 4.52
N SER A 21 -7.44 6.10 4.39
CA SER A 21 -7.45 7.39 5.09
C SER A 21 -7.68 7.20 6.59
N SER A 22 -6.97 7.97 7.41
CA SER A 22 -7.21 8.09 8.86
C SER A 22 -8.66 8.40 9.25
N ARG A 23 -9.46 9.00 8.36
CA ARG A 23 -10.91 9.23 8.58
C ARG A 23 -11.70 7.92 8.56
N VAL A 24 -11.36 7.02 7.63
CA VAL A 24 -11.93 5.67 7.55
C VAL A 24 -11.58 4.90 8.82
N VAL A 25 -10.32 5.00 9.25
CA VAL A 25 -9.83 4.38 10.49
C VAL A 25 -10.60 4.89 11.71
N ALA A 26 -10.80 6.21 11.82
CA ALA A 26 -11.57 6.82 12.92
C ALA A 26 -13.00 6.32 12.98
N LYS A 27 -13.69 6.29 11.83
CA LYS A 27 -15.06 5.77 11.73
C LYS A 27 -15.13 4.30 12.17
N ALA A 28 -14.20 3.48 11.71
CA ALA A 28 -14.19 2.05 12.01
C ALA A 28 -13.87 1.73 13.48
N LEU A 29 -12.98 2.52 14.10
CA LEU A 29 -12.66 2.39 15.52
C LEU A 29 -13.71 3.05 16.42
N LYS A 30 -14.70 3.76 15.85
CA LYS A 30 -15.68 4.57 16.57
C LYS A 30 -15.01 5.59 17.52
N ARG A 31 -13.91 6.19 17.05
CA ARG A 31 -13.14 7.23 17.76
C ARG A 31 -13.19 8.54 17.00
N ARG A 32 -12.94 9.66 17.69
CA ARG A 32 -12.86 10.96 17.02
C ARG A 32 -11.63 10.98 16.12
N HIS A 33 -11.75 11.64 14.96
CA HIS A 33 -10.64 11.74 14.01
C HIS A 33 -9.42 12.45 14.64
N SER A 34 -9.64 13.46 15.49
CA SER A 34 -8.56 14.12 16.24
C SER A 34 -7.73 13.15 17.09
N ASP A 35 -8.38 12.21 17.78
CA ASP A 35 -7.69 11.24 18.65
C ASP A 35 -6.87 10.24 17.82
N ILE A 36 -7.33 9.94 16.61
CA ILE A 36 -6.59 9.11 15.65
C ILE A 36 -5.40 9.87 15.06
N LEU A 37 -5.56 11.15 14.72
CA LEU A 37 -4.46 11.99 14.24
C LEU A 37 -3.34 12.07 15.27
N GLU A 38 -3.66 12.37 16.53
CA GLU A 38 -2.69 12.42 17.61
C GLU A 38 -1.98 11.07 17.81
N SER A 39 -2.73 9.97 17.73
CA SER A 39 -2.16 8.62 17.85
C SER A 39 -1.23 8.27 16.69
N ILE A 40 -1.54 8.72 15.47
CA ILE A 40 -0.68 8.52 14.29
C ILE A 40 0.55 9.43 14.38
N GLU A 41 0.39 10.67 14.83
CA GLU A 41 1.50 11.62 15.05
C GLU A 41 2.51 11.04 16.04
N LYS A 42 2.06 10.51 17.17
CA LYS A 42 2.94 9.82 18.14
C LYS A 42 3.69 8.63 17.53
N LEU A 43 3.04 7.87 16.64
CA LEU A 43 3.69 6.76 15.95
C LEU A 43 4.76 7.29 14.98
N VAL A 44 4.43 8.32 14.20
CA VAL A 44 5.36 8.93 13.25
C VAL A 44 6.53 9.60 13.96
N GLU A 45 6.32 10.22 15.11
CA GLU A 45 7.36 10.88 15.94
C GLU A 45 8.22 9.89 16.73
N SER A 46 7.85 8.61 16.79
CA SER A 46 8.65 7.60 17.50
C SER A 46 10.03 7.43 16.85
N LYS A 47 11.06 7.20 17.68
CA LYS A 47 12.44 6.99 17.21
C LYS A 47 12.55 5.86 16.20
N GLU A 48 11.85 4.76 16.44
CA GLU A 48 11.81 3.61 15.52
C GLU A 48 11.28 3.99 14.14
N TYR A 49 10.25 4.84 14.07
CA TYR A 49 9.70 5.34 12.80
C TYR A 49 10.66 6.32 12.11
N GLN A 50 11.33 7.19 12.86
CA GLN A 50 12.23 8.23 12.34
C GLN A 50 13.56 7.67 11.83
N GLU A 51 14.12 6.67 12.52
CA GLU A 51 15.43 6.09 12.20
C GLU A 51 15.34 5.01 11.10
N ASN A 52 14.14 4.48 10.83
CA ASN A 52 13.93 3.42 9.84
C ASN A 52 13.23 3.93 8.57
N GLY A 53 14.01 4.16 7.51
CA GLY A 53 13.53 4.64 6.22
C GLY A 53 12.42 3.77 5.58
N ASN A 54 12.43 2.46 5.83
CA ASN A 54 11.38 1.56 5.34
C ASN A 54 10.02 1.87 6.00
N ILE A 55 10.03 2.13 7.31
CA ILE A 55 8.82 2.43 8.08
C ILE A 55 8.31 3.84 7.75
N ARG A 56 9.22 4.79 7.52
CA ARG A 56 8.88 6.18 7.16
C ARG A 56 8.04 6.28 5.90
N SER A 57 8.19 5.33 4.98
CA SER A 57 7.46 5.24 3.71
C SER A 57 6.05 4.64 3.82
N LEU A 58 5.52 4.42 5.03
CA LEU A 58 4.26 3.69 5.22
C LEU A 58 3.06 4.59 5.56
N ILE A 59 3.29 5.78 6.11
CA ILE A 59 2.25 6.71 6.55
C ILE A 59 2.56 8.10 5.98
N PHE A 60 1.64 8.64 5.19
CA PHE A 60 1.83 9.88 4.46
C PHE A 60 0.90 10.98 5.00
N PRO A 61 1.42 12.18 5.29
CA PRO A 61 0.57 13.33 5.60
C PRO A 61 -0.25 13.71 4.37
N ASN A 62 -1.52 14.08 4.56
CA ASN A 62 -2.40 14.52 3.50
C ASN A 62 -3.40 15.56 4.03
N GLU A 63 -4.13 16.20 3.12
CA GLU A 63 -5.19 17.15 3.44
C GLU A 63 -6.47 16.80 2.69
N TYR A 64 -7.61 17.03 3.34
CA TYR A 64 -8.93 16.91 2.71
C TYR A 64 -9.75 18.19 2.86
N ARG A 65 -10.76 18.32 2.00
CA ARG A 65 -11.76 19.39 2.07
C ARG A 65 -13.14 18.78 2.26
N VAL A 66 -13.97 19.44 3.06
CA VAL A 66 -15.39 19.10 3.20
C VAL A 66 -16.18 19.96 2.23
N SER A 67 -17.19 19.39 1.57
CA SER A 67 -18.09 20.16 0.72
C SER A 67 -18.68 21.33 1.52
N ASN A 68 -18.70 22.52 0.91
CA ASN A 68 -19.15 23.78 1.51
C ASN A 68 -18.22 24.42 2.55
N GLN A 69 -17.01 23.90 2.76
CA GLN A 69 -16.00 24.54 3.60
C GLN A 69 -14.76 24.91 2.78
N LYS A 70 -14.27 26.15 2.95
CA LYS A 70 -13.04 26.63 2.30
C LYS A 70 -11.76 26.14 3.00
N ARG A 71 -11.88 25.61 4.22
CA ARG A 71 -10.76 25.17 5.04
C ARG A 71 -10.27 23.79 4.59
N LYS A 72 -8.95 23.60 4.65
CA LYS A 72 -8.30 22.30 4.53
C LYS A 72 -8.13 21.67 5.91
N TYR A 73 -8.35 20.36 5.99
CA TYR A 73 -8.26 19.59 7.21
C TYR A 73 -7.17 18.53 7.05
N LYS A 74 -6.36 18.36 8.10
CA LYS A 74 -5.27 17.38 8.13
C LYS A 74 -5.84 15.97 8.17
N GLU A 75 -5.23 15.07 7.41
CA GLU A 75 -5.41 13.62 7.54
C GLU A 75 -4.09 12.90 7.27
N TYR A 76 -4.04 11.60 7.57
CA TYR A 76 -2.98 10.72 7.10
C TYR A 76 -3.54 9.68 6.14
N LEU A 77 -2.74 9.33 5.13
CA LEU A 77 -2.97 8.20 4.24
C LEU A 77 -2.01 7.08 4.63
N LEU A 78 -2.56 5.93 5.00
CA LEU A 78 -1.79 4.78 5.44
C LEU A 78 -1.71 3.78 4.30
N ALA A 79 -0.50 3.47 3.84
CA ALA A 79 -0.29 2.32 2.96
C ALA A 79 -0.64 1.02 3.69
N LYS A 80 -0.70 -0.10 2.94
CA LYS A 80 -1.08 -1.40 3.50
C LYS A 80 -0.34 -1.72 4.81
N ASP A 81 0.99 -1.67 4.79
CA ASP A 81 1.80 -2.07 5.94
C ASP A 81 1.79 -1.01 7.04
N GLY A 82 1.62 0.28 6.70
CA GLY A 82 1.43 1.37 7.68
C GLY A 82 0.10 1.27 8.42
N PHE A 83 -0.96 0.89 7.73
CA PHE A 83 -2.26 0.61 8.34
C PHE A 83 -2.14 -0.58 9.32
N ILE A 84 -1.49 -1.66 8.89
CA ILE A 84 -1.29 -2.85 9.72
C ILE A 84 -0.48 -2.49 10.97
N LEU A 85 0.64 -1.79 10.81
CA LEU A 85 1.51 -1.33 11.90
C LEU A 85 0.72 -0.50 12.93
N TYR A 86 -0.06 0.49 12.46
CA TYR A 86 -0.90 1.30 13.32
C TYR A 86 -1.96 0.46 14.06
N MET A 87 -2.62 -0.46 13.35
CA MET A 87 -3.66 -1.31 13.92
C MET A 87 -3.15 -2.34 14.94
N PHE A 88 -1.88 -2.74 14.85
CA PHE A 88 -1.25 -3.61 15.85
C PHE A 88 -1.08 -2.91 17.20
N ASN A 89 -0.82 -1.60 17.19
CA ASN A 89 -0.70 -0.81 18.41
C ASN A 89 -2.04 -0.54 19.11
N ILE A 90 -3.17 -0.89 18.47
CA ILE A 90 -4.50 -0.74 19.05
C ILE A 90 -4.98 -2.07 19.63
N GLN A 91 -5.27 -2.09 20.93
CA GLN A 91 -5.86 -3.23 21.61
C GLN A 91 -7.32 -3.45 21.18
N GLY A 92 -7.70 -4.69 20.90
CA GLY A 92 -9.08 -5.05 20.50
C GLY A 92 -9.41 -4.79 19.02
N HIS A 93 -10.68 -4.49 18.74
CA HIS A 93 -11.23 -4.23 17.39
C HIS A 93 -11.06 -5.38 16.38
N ASN A 94 -11.09 -6.63 16.84
CA ASN A 94 -10.89 -7.83 16.03
C ASN A 94 -11.83 -7.92 14.82
N LYS A 95 -13.08 -7.45 14.94
CA LYS A 95 -14.03 -7.41 13.81
C LYS A 95 -13.52 -6.52 12.66
N PHE A 96 -12.93 -5.38 12.99
CA PHE A 96 -12.36 -4.47 11.99
C PHE A 96 -11.06 -5.00 11.40
N LYS A 97 -10.18 -5.55 12.25
CA LYS A 97 -8.94 -6.23 11.79
C LYS A 97 -9.28 -7.36 10.81
N LEU A 98 -10.30 -8.17 11.12
CA LEU A 98 -10.79 -9.24 10.26
C LEU A 98 -11.40 -8.70 8.96
N ALA A 99 -12.16 -7.59 9.02
CA ALA A 99 -12.71 -6.94 7.82
C ALA A 99 -11.59 -6.50 6.86
N TYR A 100 -10.52 -5.90 7.39
CA TYR A 100 -9.35 -5.51 6.61
C TYR A 100 -8.65 -6.70 5.96
N ILE A 101 -8.43 -7.78 6.72
CA ILE A 101 -7.84 -9.02 6.19
C ILE A 101 -8.71 -9.59 5.06
N ASN A 102 -10.03 -9.62 5.25
CA ASN A 102 -10.97 -10.12 4.26
C ASN A 102 -10.96 -9.27 2.98
N GLU A 103 -10.87 -7.95 3.12
CA GLU A 103 -10.80 -7.04 1.97
C GLU A 103 -9.48 -7.19 1.22
N PHE A 104 -8.37 -7.39 1.93
CA PHE A 104 -7.09 -7.74 1.31
C PHE A 104 -7.14 -9.08 0.57
N ASN A 105 -7.70 -10.11 1.19
CA ASN A 105 -7.91 -11.42 0.55
C ASN A 105 -8.85 -11.32 -0.67
N ARG A 106 -9.86 -10.44 -0.62
CA ARG A 106 -10.74 -10.16 -1.77
C ARG A 106 -9.95 -9.54 -2.90
N MET A 107 -9.14 -8.52 -2.64
CA MET A 107 -8.25 -7.90 -3.64
C MET A 107 -7.25 -8.91 -4.22
N GLU A 108 -6.64 -9.74 -3.37
CA GLU A 108 -5.74 -10.80 -3.81
C GLU A 108 -6.45 -11.81 -4.72
N ARG A 109 -7.66 -12.25 -4.36
CA ARG A 109 -8.48 -13.12 -5.20
C ARG A 109 -8.86 -12.46 -6.52
N LEU A 110 -9.21 -11.17 -6.54
CA LEU A 110 -9.53 -10.46 -7.78
C LEU A 110 -8.32 -10.40 -8.71
N LEU A 111 -7.12 -10.15 -8.18
CA LEU A 111 -5.88 -10.21 -8.94
C LEU A 111 -5.57 -11.64 -9.43
N LYS A 112 -5.84 -12.66 -8.60
CA LYS A 112 -5.70 -14.09 -8.99
C LYS A 112 -6.76 -14.52 -10.02
N GLN A 113 -7.97 -13.98 -9.97
CA GLN A 113 -9.05 -14.27 -10.91
C GLN A 113 -8.87 -13.54 -12.25
N GLN A 114 -8.38 -12.29 -12.25
CA GLN A 114 -7.95 -11.62 -13.48
C GLN A 114 -6.73 -12.30 -14.14
N ARG A 115 -5.97 -13.11 -13.40
CA ARG A 115 -4.87 -13.94 -13.92
C ARG A 115 -5.34 -15.22 -14.60
N LEU A 116 -6.60 -15.63 -14.43
CA LEU A 116 -7.18 -16.72 -15.20
C LEU A 116 -7.83 -16.10 -16.44
N LEU A 117 -7.30 -16.42 -17.62
CA LEU A 117 -8.07 -16.27 -18.88
C LEU A 117 -9.48 -16.82 -18.62
N PRO A 118 -10.55 -16.23 -19.20
CA PRO A 118 -11.90 -16.73 -18.99
C PRO A 118 -11.96 -18.19 -19.45
N MET A 119 -11.86 -19.12 -18.49
CA MET A 119 -12.21 -20.50 -18.74
C MET A 119 -13.74 -20.52 -18.84
N PRO A 120 -14.31 -21.11 -19.90
CA PRO A 120 -15.75 -21.25 -19.99
C PRO A 120 -16.24 -22.01 -18.76
N LYS A 121 -17.06 -21.34 -17.96
CA LYS A 121 -17.80 -21.98 -16.87
C LYS A 121 -18.91 -22.79 -17.51
N SER A 122 -18.68 -24.08 -17.70
CA SER A 122 -19.80 -25.00 -17.88
C SER A 122 -19.37 -26.40 -17.51
N ASP A 123 -20.11 -27.00 -16.59
CA ASP A 123 -19.91 -28.34 -16.02
C ASP A 123 -20.08 -29.48 -17.04
N LYS A 124 -20.28 -29.19 -18.33
CA LYS A 124 -20.25 -30.14 -19.44
C LYS A 124 -19.80 -29.44 -20.72
N VAL A 125 -18.49 -29.23 -20.90
CA VAL A 125 -17.94 -29.00 -22.26
C VAL A 125 -17.15 -30.22 -22.63
N SER A 126 -17.73 -31.09 -23.46
CA SER A 126 -16.92 -31.99 -24.26
C SER A 126 -16.10 -31.10 -25.20
N ILE A 127 -14.82 -30.92 -24.90
CA ILE A 127 -13.89 -30.31 -25.85
C ILE A 127 -13.84 -31.28 -27.04
N PRO A 128 -14.28 -30.87 -28.25
CA PRO A 128 -14.13 -31.70 -29.44
C PRO A 128 -12.66 -32.12 -29.58
N LEU A 129 -12.40 -33.41 -29.87
CA LEU A 129 -11.05 -33.98 -29.82
C LEU A 129 -10.06 -33.26 -30.76
N ASP A 130 -10.57 -32.72 -31.86
CA ASP A 130 -9.86 -31.87 -32.83
C ASP A 130 -9.38 -30.53 -32.22
N LYS A 131 -10.04 -30.01 -31.18
CA LYS A 131 -9.70 -28.74 -30.51
C LYS A 131 -8.87 -28.91 -29.25
N ALA A 132 -8.72 -30.13 -28.72
CA ALA A 132 -7.95 -30.41 -27.52
C ALA A 132 -6.47 -29.98 -27.65
N VAL A 133 -5.91 -30.13 -28.86
CA VAL A 133 -4.53 -29.71 -29.18
C VAL A 133 -4.37 -28.19 -29.04
N HIS A 134 -5.35 -27.41 -29.49
CA HIS A 134 -5.33 -25.96 -29.34
C HIS A 134 -5.42 -25.54 -27.87
N TRP A 135 -6.24 -26.22 -27.07
CA TRP A 135 -6.33 -25.96 -25.62
C TRP A 135 -5.03 -26.28 -24.87
N ALA A 136 -4.37 -27.39 -25.22
CA ALA A 136 -3.06 -27.72 -24.66
C ALA A 136 -2.04 -26.62 -24.95
N LYS A 137 -2.03 -26.11 -26.19
CA LYS A 137 -1.13 -25.03 -26.61
C LYS A 137 -1.46 -23.70 -25.93
N ILE A 138 -2.74 -23.35 -25.78
CA ILE A 138 -3.18 -22.18 -25.02
C ILE A 138 -2.69 -22.26 -23.57
N LYS A 139 -2.81 -23.43 -22.94
CA LYS A 139 -2.36 -23.65 -21.57
C LYS A 139 -0.84 -23.52 -21.44
N GLU A 140 -0.08 -24.06 -22.39
CA GLU A 140 1.37 -23.94 -22.44
C GLU A 140 1.81 -22.48 -22.58
N ILE A 141 1.19 -21.74 -23.51
CA ILE A 141 1.46 -20.30 -23.72
C ILE A 141 1.12 -19.50 -22.46
N ALA A 142 -0.02 -19.80 -21.80
CA ALA A 142 -0.41 -19.13 -20.57
C ALA A 142 0.59 -19.37 -19.43
N ASN A 143 1.11 -20.60 -19.31
CA ASN A 143 2.13 -20.93 -18.31
C ASN A 143 3.44 -20.17 -18.58
N LYS A 144 3.95 -20.19 -19.81
CA LYS A 144 5.15 -19.43 -20.20
C LYS A 144 4.98 -17.93 -19.96
N ALA A 145 3.82 -17.38 -20.30
CA ALA A 145 3.51 -15.98 -20.05
C ALA A 145 3.48 -15.66 -18.54
N ASN A 146 3.02 -16.59 -17.70
CA ASN A 146 3.01 -16.40 -16.26
C ASN A 146 4.41 -16.47 -15.63
N GLU A 147 5.28 -17.34 -16.13
CA GLU A 147 6.70 -17.41 -15.73
C GLU A 147 7.44 -16.12 -16.09
N VAL A 148 7.34 -15.67 -17.34
CA VAL A 148 7.94 -14.40 -17.80
C VAL A 148 7.45 -13.25 -16.93
N ARG A 149 6.14 -13.15 -16.73
CA ARG A 149 5.53 -12.11 -15.90
C ARG A 149 6.07 -12.15 -14.46
N SER A 150 6.17 -13.33 -13.86
CA SER A 150 6.68 -13.49 -12.49
C SER A 150 8.14 -13.05 -12.38
N ASP A 151 9.00 -13.43 -13.33
CA ASP A 151 10.39 -13.00 -13.35
C ASP A 151 10.52 -11.48 -13.60
N THR A 152 9.70 -10.91 -14.49
CA THR A 152 9.64 -9.47 -14.71
C THR A 152 9.24 -8.72 -13.44
N TYR A 153 8.19 -9.16 -12.73
CA TYR A 153 7.80 -8.53 -11.46
C TYR A 153 8.92 -8.58 -10.43
N ARG A 154 9.61 -9.73 -10.30
CA ARG A 154 10.75 -9.87 -9.39
C ARG A 154 11.87 -8.87 -9.72
N LYS A 155 12.18 -8.68 -11.01
CA LYS A 155 13.18 -7.70 -11.47
C LYS A 155 12.76 -6.26 -11.15
N ILE A 156 11.49 -5.92 -11.39
CA ILE A 156 10.94 -4.58 -11.05
C ILE A 156 11.04 -4.31 -9.55
N CYS A 157 10.72 -5.31 -8.70
CA CYS A 157 10.84 -5.15 -7.25
C CYS A 157 12.29 -4.86 -6.82
N LYS A 158 13.27 -5.56 -7.41
CA LYS A 158 14.69 -5.30 -7.14
C LYS A 158 15.11 -3.89 -7.56
N LEU A 159 14.75 -3.47 -8.77
CA LEU A 159 15.02 -2.10 -9.25
C LEU A 159 14.40 -1.04 -8.34
N SER A 160 13.18 -1.28 -7.84
CA SER A 160 12.55 -0.37 -6.89
C SER A 160 13.30 -0.30 -5.56
N GLN A 161 13.83 -1.41 -5.06
CA GLN A 161 14.66 -1.44 -3.84
C GLN A 161 15.98 -0.69 -4.05
N ASP A 162 16.64 -0.93 -5.19
CA ASP A 162 17.88 -0.27 -5.55
C ASP A 162 17.68 1.25 -5.67
N LEU A 163 16.56 1.69 -6.25
CA LEU A 163 16.21 3.11 -6.35
C LEU A 163 16.10 3.75 -4.96
N VAL A 164 15.40 3.11 -4.02
CA VAL A 164 15.28 3.60 -2.64
C VAL A 164 16.65 3.71 -1.97
N MET A 165 17.52 2.73 -2.17
CA MET A 165 18.89 2.76 -1.64
C MET A 165 19.69 3.94 -2.19
N ILE A 166 19.58 4.20 -3.50
CA ILE A 166 20.25 5.34 -4.14
C ILE A 166 19.70 6.66 -3.60
N THR A 167 18.38 6.80 -3.45
CA THR A 167 17.79 8.02 -2.89
C THR A 167 18.31 8.31 -1.48
N ASN A 168 18.41 7.29 -0.62
CA ASN A 168 18.97 7.45 0.73
C ASN A 168 20.45 7.88 0.71
N GLN A 169 21.24 7.41 -0.25
CA GLN A 169 22.63 7.84 -0.41
C GLN A 169 22.72 9.30 -0.86
N ILE A 170 21.82 9.75 -1.74
CA ILE A 170 21.74 11.15 -2.18
C ILE A 170 21.39 12.05 -0.99
N ASP A 171 20.41 11.67 -0.16
CA ASP A 171 20.02 12.43 1.03
C ASP A 171 21.20 12.56 2.00
N LYS A 172 21.97 11.49 2.20
CA LYS A 172 23.17 11.52 3.03
C LYS A 172 24.24 12.46 2.48
N LEU A 173 24.49 12.42 1.16
CA LEU A 173 25.44 13.33 0.50
C LEU A 173 25.00 14.78 0.66
N SER A 174 23.70 15.07 0.48
CA SER A 174 23.16 16.42 0.67
C SER A 174 23.35 16.94 2.10
N GLY A 175 23.26 16.07 3.11
CA GLY A 175 23.56 16.43 4.49
C GLY A 175 25.03 16.78 4.69
N MET A 176 25.93 15.96 4.15
CA MET A 176 27.38 16.21 4.21
C MET A 176 27.78 17.51 3.51
N THR A 177 27.19 17.81 2.35
CA THR A 177 27.47 19.07 1.63
C THR A 177 27.02 20.28 2.43
N PHE A 178 25.85 20.20 3.07
CA PHE A 178 25.36 21.28 3.94
C PHE A 178 26.26 21.50 5.17
N GLU A 179 26.76 20.43 5.79
CA GLU A 179 27.73 20.53 6.88
C GLU A 179 29.02 21.24 6.45
N VAL A 180 29.53 20.92 5.26
CA VAL A 180 30.73 21.59 4.70
C VAL A 180 30.47 23.06 4.44
N GLU A 181 29.34 23.42 3.84
CA GLU A 181 28.96 24.83 3.60
C GLU A 181 28.93 25.63 4.92
N ASN A 182 28.29 25.09 5.96
CA ASN A 182 28.22 25.75 7.26
C ASN A 182 29.60 25.90 7.94
N LEU A 183 30.51 24.94 7.74
CA LEU A 183 31.88 25.05 8.25
C LEU A 183 32.69 26.11 7.49
N LEU A 184 32.51 26.23 6.17
CA LEU A 184 33.14 27.27 5.36
C LEU A 184 32.67 28.66 5.80
N ASP A 185 31.37 28.85 6.02
CA ASP A 185 30.81 30.11 6.52
C ASP A 185 31.38 30.53 7.88
N GLN A 186 31.72 29.58 8.75
CA GLN A 186 32.36 29.85 10.04
C GLN A 186 33.84 30.21 9.93
N ILE A 187 34.52 29.82 8.86
CA ILE A 187 35.92 30.17 8.60
C ILE A 187 36.01 31.54 7.93
N GLU A 188 35.04 31.90 7.09
CA GLU A 188 35.02 33.16 6.34
C GLU A 188 34.55 34.37 7.17
N ASN A 189 33.90 34.16 8.31
CA ASN A 189 33.46 35.20 9.27
C ASN A 189 34.33 35.26 10.53
#